data_AF-A0A5N5SW32-F1
#
_entry.id   AF-A0A5N5SW32-F1
#
_cell.length_a   1.000
_cell.length_b   1.000
_cell.length_c   1.000
_cell.angle_alpha   90.00
_cell.angle_beta   90.00
_cell.angle_gamma   90.00
#
_symmetry.space_group_name_H-M   'P 1'
#
loop_
_entity.id
_entity.type
_entity.pdbx_description
1 polymer ?
#
loop_
_entity_poly.entity_id
_entity_poly.type
_entity_poly.pdbx_seq_one_letter_code
_entity_poly.pdbx_strand_id
1 'polypeptide(L)'
;MKNGLPKCVCSPKCYLQHKSSVCGTDGRTYSSECQLLKRSCRKKKQLYVKHSGPCQTCRGVKCKRKRTCILDELLKPRCLKCPKSCKSKPMKKKRLICGTDGITYESKCHIKMASCQAGHTPNIQLPPISCAVNS
;
A
#
# COMPACT_ATOMS: atom_id res chain seq x y z
N MET A 1 -20.70 24.50 15.50
CA MET A 1 -21.01 24.32 16.93
C MET A 1 -21.53 22.90 17.14
N LYS A 2 -21.19 22.25 18.24
CA LYS A 2 -21.89 21.04 18.73
C LYS A 2 -22.07 21.25 20.24
N ASN A 3 -23.30 21.31 20.71
CA ASN A 3 -23.64 21.63 22.11
C ASN A 3 -23.13 23.01 22.56
N GLY A 4 -23.33 24.07 21.76
CA GLY A 4 -22.96 25.45 22.13
C GLY A 4 -21.47 25.79 22.06
N LEU A 5 -20.57 24.81 21.93
CA LEU A 5 -19.12 25.06 21.87
C LEU A 5 -18.60 25.22 20.43
N PRO A 6 -17.62 26.12 20.20
CA PRO A 6 -16.92 26.20 18.93
C PRO A 6 -16.15 24.90 18.67
N LYS A 7 -16.31 24.35 17.46
CA LYS A 7 -15.69 23.09 17.06
C LYS A 7 -15.08 23.22 15.67
N CYS A 8 -13.81 22.87 15.54
CA CYS A 8 -13.17 22.77 14.24
C CYS A 8 -13.82 21.63 13.44
N VAL A 9 -14.27 21.95 12.23
CA VAL A 9 -14.88 21.00 11.30
C VAL A 9 -14.07 20.93 10.01
N CYS A 10 -13.98 19.74 9.44
CA CYS A 10 -13.36 19.54 8.15
C CYS A 10 -14.31 19.97 7.03
N SER A 11 -14.04 21.12 6.43
CA SER A 11 -14.85 21.69 5.35
C SER A 11 -13.98 22.11 4.15
N PRO A 12 -13.42 21.15 3.39
CA PRO A 12 -12.68 21.47 2.16
C PRO A 12 -13.60 22.08 1.10
N LYS A 13 -13.03 22.93 0.24
CA LYS A 13 -13.73 23.59 -0.87
C LYS A 13 -14.07 22.58 -1.97
N CYS A 14 -15.22 21.93 -1.84
CA CYS A 14 -15.61 20.84 -2.74
C CYS A 14 -16.32 21.27 -4.03
N TYR A 15 -16.68 22.54 -4.17
CA TYR A 15 -17.44 23.05 -5.32
C TYR A 15 -16.64 23.06 -6.63
N LEU A 16 -15.32 23.00 -6.56
CA LEU A 16 -14.42 22.93 -7.72
C LEU A 16 -14.02 21.48 -8.08
N GLN A 17 -14.51 20.49 -7.35
CA GLN A 17 -14.01 19.12 -7.47
C GLN A 17 -14.92 18.22 -8.29
N HIS A 18 -14.30 17.37 -9.10
CA HIS A 18 -15.02 16.39 -9.92
C HIS A 18 -15.77 15.39 -9.03
N LYS A 19 -17.03 15.10 -9.40
CA LYS A 19 -17.88 14.09 -8.72
C LYS A 19 -17.52 12.64 -9.09
N SER A 20 -16.48 12.44 -9.89
CA SER A 20 -16.02 11.13 -10.31
C SER A 20 -15.23 10.44 -9.20
N SER A 21 -15.35 9.11 -9.12
CA SER A 21 -14.58 8.31 -8.16
C SER A 21 -13.08 8.49 -8.37
N VAL A 22 -12.31 8.41 -7.28
CA VAL A 22 -10.84 8.49 -7.29
C VAL A 22 -10.23 7.39 -6.42
N CYS A 23 -9.01 6.99 -6.73
CA CYS A 23 -8.22 6.10 -5.88
C CYS A 23 -7.28 6.94 -5.03
N GLY A 24 -7.38 6.80 -3.70
CA GLY A 24 -6.48 7.49 -2.77
C GLY A 24 -5.12 6.81 -2.62
N THR A 25 -4.13 7.55 -2.15
CA THR A 25 -2.81 7.03 -1.78
C THR A 25 -2.86 5.95 -0.68
N ASP A 26 -3.96 5.86 0.08
CA ASP A 26 -4.21 4.80 1.07
C ASP A 26 -4.86 3.52 0.48
N GLY A 27 -4.93 3.41 -0.85
CA GLY A 27 -5.50 2.23 -1.50
C GLY A 27 -7.02 2.11 -1.45
N ARG A 28 -7.71 3.18 -1.04
CA ARG A 28 -9.17 3.21 -0.99
C ARG A 28 -9.78 3.98 -2.14
N THR A 29 -10.86 3.44 -2.67
CA THR A 29 -11.74 4.18 -3.58
C THR A 29 -12.58 5.17 -2.79
N TYR A 30 -12.57 6.43 -3.24
CA TYR A 30 -13.46 7.48 -2.77
C TYR A 30 -14.43 7.80 -3.88
N SER A 31 -15.70 8.06 -3.54
CA SER A 31 -16.70 8.41 -4.56
C SER A 31 -16.42 9.78 -5.20
N SER A 32 -15.60 10.61 -4.57
CA SER A 32 -15.06 11.86 -5.15
C SER A 32 -13.80 12.30 -4.41
N GLU A 33 -13.03 13.19 -5.04
CA GLU A 33 -11.88 13.84 -4.41
C GLU A 33 -12.27 14.60 -3.13
N CYS A 34 -13.45 15.22 -3.12
CA CYS A 34 -13.96 15.92 -1.95
C CYS A 34 -14.11 14.98 -0.74
N GLN A 35 -14.56 13.74 -0.96
CA GLN A 35 -14.65 12.76 0.12
C GLN A 35 -13.27 12.35 0.63
N LEU A 36 -12.29 12.21 -0.27
CA LEU A 36 -10.90 11.96 0.08
C LEU A 36 -10.37 13.08 0.98
N LEU A 37 -10.52 14.35 0.57
CA LEU A 37 -10.06 15.50 1.35
C LEU A 37 -10.76 15.60 2.72
N LYS A 38 -12.07 15.35 2.78
CA LYS A 38 -12.81 15.30 4.06
C LYS A 38 -12.23 14.23 4.98
N ARG A 39 -11.88 13.05 4.45
CA ARG A 39 -11.26 11.98 5.25
C ARG A 39 -9.83 12.33 5.67
N SER A 40 -9.04 12.89 4.75
CA SER A 40 -7.67 13.39 4.97
C SER A 40 -7.64 14.29 6.21
N CYS A 41 -8.50 15.32 6.23
CA CYS A 41 -8.65 16.22 7.37
C CYS A 41 -9.17 15.51 8.63
N ARG A 42 -10.26 14.73 8.54
CA ARG A 42 -10.88 14.09 9.73
C ARG A 42 -9.94 13.09 10.41
N LYS A 43 -9.11 12.41 9.63
CA LYS A 43 -8.15 11.42 10.13
C LYS A 43 -6.78 12.03 10.43
N LYS A 44 -6.58 13.32 10.18
CA LYS A 44 -5.28 14.02 10.30
C LYS A 44 -4.17 13.25 9.58
N LYS A 45 -4.47 12.73 8.38
CA LYS A 45 -3.52 12.00 7.53
C LYS A 45 -3.44 12.68 6.19
N GLN A 46 -2.23 12.82 5.63
CA GLN A 46 -2.05 13.31 4.27
C GLN A 46 -2.48 12.24 3.26
N LEU A 47 -3.70 12.39 2.73
CA LEU A 47 -4.22 11.59 1.63
C LEU A 47 -4.27 12.43 0.37
N TYR A 48 -3.85 11.83 -0.74
CA TYR A 48 -3.87 12.45 -2.07
C TYR A 48 -4.58 11.53 -3.07
N VAL A 49 -5.09 12.10 -4.16
CA VAL A 49 -5.53 11.30 -5.31
C VAL A 49 -4.30 10.68 -5.93
N LYS A 50 -4.28 9.34 -5.99
CA LYS A 50 -3.24 8.59 -6.68
C LYS A 50 -3.52 8.51 -8.18
N HIS A 51 -4.77 8.24 -8.54
CA HIS A 51 -5.26 8.27 -9.92
C HIS A 51 -6.78 8.46 -9.94
N SER A 52 -7.30 8.94 -11.07
CA SER A 52 -8.73 9.04 -11.34
C SER A 52 -9.37 7.65 -11.49
N GLY A 53 -10.65 7.53 -11.18
CA GLY A 53 -11.37 6.24 -11.19
C GLY A 53 -11.22 5.45 -9.89
N PRO A 54 -11.94 4.33 -9.73
CA PRO A 54 -11.85 3.49 -8.54
C PRO A 54 -10.47 2.81 -8.45
N CYS A 55 -10.01 2.51 -7.23
CA CYS A 55 -8.83 1.68 -7.05
C CYS A 55 -9.04 0.31 -7.69
N GLN A 56 -8.00 -0.18 -8.37
CA GLN A 56 -8.01 -1.52 -8.92
C GLN A 56 -7.71 -2.53 -7.80
N THR A 57 -8.29 -3.73 -7.91
CA THR A 57 -8.08 -4.81 -6.94
C THR A 57 -7.79 -6.11 -7.68
N CYS A 58 -7.28 -7.11 -6.97
CA CYS A 58 -7.17 -8.46 -7.53
C CYS A 58 -8.51 -9.22 -7.60
N ARG A 59 -9.61 -8.63 -7.11
CA ARG A 59 -10.93 -9.25 -7.18
C ARG A 59 -11.37 -9.36 -8.64
N GLY A 60 -11.69 -10.57 -9.07
CA GLY A 60 -12.10 -10.84 -10.46
C GLY A 60 -10.93 -10.97 -11.45
N VAL A 61 -9.69 -10.75 -11.02
CA VAL A 61 -8.51 -10.92 -11.89
C VAL A 61 -8.14 -12.40 -11.98
N LYS A 62 -8.34 -13.01 -13.15
CA LYS A 62 -7.93 -14.39 -13.42
C LYS A 62 -6.53 -14.42 -14.02
N CYS A 63 -5.54 -14.76 -13.21
CA CYS A 63 -4.17 -14.94 -13.71
C CYS A 63 -4.03 -16.24 -14.50
N LYS A 64 -3.35 -16.16 -15.66
CA LYS A 64 -2.99 -17.35 -16.46
C LYS A 64 -1.85 -18.13 -15.78
N ARG A 65 -1.91 -19.46 -15.86
CA ARG A 65 -0.96 -20.40 -15.21
C ARG A 65 -0.98 -20.28 -13.68
N LYS A 66 -0.10 -20.98 -12.97
CA LYS A 66 0.06 -20.92 -11.50
C LYS A 66 0.67 -19.58 -11.01
N ARG A 67 0.14 -18.45 -11.48
CA ARG A 67 0.55 -17.09 -11.10
C ARG A 67 -0.47 -16.52 -10.12
N THR A 68 0.00 -15.68 -9.22
CA THR A 68 -0.83 -15.02 -8.22
C THR A 68 -1.03 -13.57 -8.63
N CYS A 69 -2.24 -13.05 -8.44
CA CYS A 69 -2.50 -11.62 -8.58
C CYS A 69 -2.02 -10.90 -7.32
N ILE A 70 -1.27 -9.84 -7.51
CA ILE A 70 -0.88 -8.90 -6.45
C ILE A 70 -1.11 -7.47 -6.93
N LEU A 71 -1.13 -6.50 -6.01
CA LEU A 71 -1.11 -5.08 -6.36
C LEU A 71 0.32 -4.56 -6.39
N ASP A 72 0.65 -3.80 -7.43
CA ASP A 72 1.94 -3.10 -7.49
C ASP A 72 1.93 -1.79 -6.68
N GLU A 73 3.08 -1.11 -6.66
CA GLU A 73 3.25 0.19 -6.00
C GLU A 73 2.30 1.26 -6.54
N LEU A 74 1.69 1.06 -7.72
CA LEU A 74 0.69 1.94 -8.30
C LEU A 74 -0.75 1.50 -8.00
N LEU A 75 -0.93 0.45 -7.19
CA LEU A 75 -2.21 -0.23 -6.91
C LEU A 75 -2.86 -0.84 -8.15
N LYS A 76 -2.05 -1.26 -9.13
CA LYS A 76 -2.53 -1.97 -10.32
C LYS A 76 -2.35 -3.48 -10.13
N PRO A 77 -3.30 -4.30 -10.59
CA PRO A 77 -3.20 -5.74 -10.48
C PRO A 77 -2.13 -6.26 -11.44
N ARG A 78 -1.21 -7.06 -10.92
CA ARG A 78 -0.15 -7.74 -11.66
C ARG A 78 -0.19 -9.23 -11.34
N CYS A 79 -0.13 -10.05 -12.38
CA CYS A 79 0.01 -11.49 -12.22
C CYS A 79 1.48 -11.88 -12.22
N LEU A 80 2.00 -12.44 -11.12
CA LEU A 80 3.40 -12.87 -11.03
C LEU A 80 3.58 -14.29 -10.51
N LYS A 81 4.76 -14.87 -10.76
CA LYS A 81 5.14 -16.16 -10.20
C LYS A 81 5.68 -15.93 -8.80
N CYS A 82 5.02 -16.51 -7.80
CA CYS A 82 5.45 -16.37 -6.42
C CYS A 82 6.44 -17.49 -6.06
N PRO A 83 7.52 -17.17 -5.34
CA PRO A 83 8.36 -18.19 -4.74
C PRO A 83 7.51 -19.05 -3.81
N LYS A 84 7.64 -20.38 -3.93
CA LYS A 84 7.02 -21.33 -3.00
C LYS A 84 7.97 -21.82 -1.91
N SER A 85 9.27 -21.67 -2.17
CA SER A 85 10.36 -22.09 -1.29
C SER A 85 11.58 -21.23 -1.60
N CYS A 86 12.36 -20.90 -0.58
CA CYS A 86 13.63 -20.20 -0.74
C CYS A 86 14.77 -21.14 -0.38
N LYS A 87 15.52 -21.61 -1.39
CA LYS A 87 16.72 -22.42 -1.18
C LYS A 87 17.84 -21.49 -0.73
N SER A 88 18.07 -21.38 0.57
CA SER A 88 19.23 -20.70 1.11
C SER A 88 20.47 -21.57 0.84
N LYS A 89 21.31 -21.16 -0.12
CA LYS A 89 22.72 -21.59 -0.05
C LYS A 89 23.29 -21.03 1.26
N PRO A 90 24.17 -21.76 1.97
CA PRO A 90 24.88 -21.18 3.11
C PRO A 90 25.72 -20.00 2.61
N MET A 91 25.18 -18.79 2.77
CA MET A 91 25.89 -17.56 2.45
C MET A 91 26.74 -17.22 3.66
N LYS A 92 28.07 -17.10 3.45
CA LYS A 92 29.03 -16.69 4.49
C LYS A 92 28.71 -15.32 5.13
N LYS A 93 27.78 -14.54 4.56
CA LYS A 93 27.21 -13.31 5.12
C LYS A 93 25.70 -13.25 4.89
N LYS A 94 24.91 -13.03 5.95
CA LYS A 94 23.45 -12.81 5.86
C LYS A 94 23.21 -11.45 5.18
N ARG A 95 22.63 -11.44 3.98
CA ARG A 95 22.18 -10.21 3.29
C ARG A 95 20.77 -9.88 3.72
N LEU A 96 20.65 -9.44 4.97
CA LEU A 96 19.39 -9.00 5.57
C LEU A 96 18.81 -7.82 4.79
N ILE A 97 17.50 -7.79 4.64
CA ILE A 97 16.75 -6.75 3.93
C ILE A 97 15.65 -6.26 4.86
N CYS A 98 15.56 -4.95 5.06
CA CYS A 98 14.46 -4.34 5.79
C CYS A 98 13.31 -4.05 4.82
N GLY A 99 12.09 -4.48 5.16
CA GLY A 99 10.87 -4.09 4.45
C GLY A 99 10.28 -2.80 5.02
N THR A 100 9.41 -2.15 4.26
CA THR A 100 8.66 -0.97 4.75
C THR A 100 7.61 -1.31 5.81
N ASP A 101 7.35 -2.60 6.00
CA ASP A 101 6.54 -3.19 7.07
C ASP A 101 7.30 -3.31 8.40
N GLY A 102 8.58 -2.91 8.44
CA GLY A 102 9.45 -3.04 9.60
C GLY A 102 9.98 -4.45 9.83
N ILE A 103 9.72 -5.38 8.90
CA ILE A 103 10.16 -6.77 9.01
C ILE A 103 11.54 -6.92 8.35
N THR A 104 12.44 -7.63 9.02
CA THR A 104 13.74 -8.01 8.46
C THR A 104 13.65 -9.37 7.79
N TYR A 105 14.05 -9.44 6.52
CA TYR A 105 14.03 -10.62 5.69
C TYR A 105 15.44 -11.16 5.45
N GLU A 106 15.62 -12.48 5.51
CA GLU A 106 16.95 -13.10 5.37
C GLU A 106 17.53 -13.00 3.96
N SER A 107 16.68 -12.80 2.94
CA SER A 107 17.09 -12.67 1.55
C SER A 107 16.04 -11.98 0.68
N LYS A 108 16.45 -11.61 -0.56
CA LYS A 108 15.51 -11.14 -1.60
C LYS A 108 14.42 -12.16 -1.93
N CYS A 109 14.65 -13.46 -1.74
CA CYS A 109 13.62 -14.48 -1.97
C CYS A 109 12.54 -14.42 -0.88
N HIS A 110 12.95 -14.29 0.38
CA HIS A 110 12.04 -14.30 1.52
C HIS A 110 11.09 -13.11 1.50
N ILE A 111 11.58 -11.90 1.20
CA ILE A 111 10.69 -10.74 1.06
C ILE A 111 9.72 -10.88 -0.12
N LYS A 112 10.18 -11.46 -1.25
CA LYS A 112 9.32 -11.73 -2.41
C LYS A 112 8.21 -12.73 -2.11
N MET A 113 8.53 -13.76 -1.33
CA MET A 113 7.57 -14.79 -0.93
C MET A 113 6.51 -14.19 -0.01
N ALA A 114 6.94 -13.51 1.07
CA ALA A 114 6.04 -12.87 2.04
C ALA A 114 5.14 -11.82 1.38
N SER A 115 5.70 -10.94 0.54
CA SER A 115 4.92 -9.90 -0.14
C SER A 115 3.87 -10.49 -1.08
N CYS A 116 4.18 -11.59 -1.78
CA CYS A 116 3.17 -12.28 -2.58
C CYS A 116 2.06 -12.88 -1.72
N GLN A 117 2.40 -13.51 -0.59
CA GLN A 117 1.39 -14.03 0.34
C GLN A 117 0.49 -12.91 0.89
N ALA A 118 1.06 -11.72 1.11
CA ALA A 118 0.34 -10.51 1.52
C ALA A 118 -0.40 -9.80 0.37
N GLY A 119 -0.24 -10.22 -0.88
CA GLY A 119 -0.97 -9.68 -2.03
C GLY A 119 -0.41 -8.36 -2.61
N HIS A 120 0.84 -8.01 -2.31
CA HIS A 120 1.48 -6.78 -2.83
C HIS A 120 2.91 -7.01 -3.34
N THR A 121 3.48 -6.02 -4.04
CA THR A 121 4.87 -6.08 -4.48
C THR A 121 5.82 -5.95 -3.29
N PRO A 122 7.03 -6.56 -3.35
CA PRO A 122 8.02 -6.41 -2.29
C PRO A 122 8.49 -4.97 -2.21
N ASN A 123 8.31 -4.35 -1.04
CA ASN A 123 8.74 -2.98 -0.80
C ASN A 123 9.92 -2.99 0.18
N ILE A 124 11.08 -2.61 -0.34
CA ILE A 124 12.36 -2.68 0.38
C ILE A 124 12.70 -1.28 0.88
N GLN A 125 13.00 -1.17 2.16
CA GLN A 125 13.60 0.03 2.72
C GLN A 125 15.10 0.02 2.40
N LEU A 126 15.55 0.99 1.59
CA LEU A 126 16.99 1.21 1.34
C LEU A 126 17.62 1.94 2.55
N PRO A 127 18.92 1.72 2.83
CA PRO A 127 19.63 2.41 3.92
C PRO A 127 19.52 3.94 3.77
N PRO A 128 19.45 4.71 4.88
CA PRO A 128 20.05 4.45 6.20
C PRO A 128 19.12 3.85 7.27
N ILE A 129 17.89 3.47 6.94
CA ILE A 129 16.92 3.00 7.95
C ILE A 129 17.13 1.51 8.23
N SER A 130 17.85 1.19 9.30
CA SER A 130 17.85 -0.14 9.91
C SER A 130 16.46 -0.41 10.49
N CYS A 131 15.86 -1.56 10.14
CA CYS A 131 14.76 -2.11 10.92
C CYS A 131 15.23 -2.21 12.38
N ALA A 132 14.37 -1.83 13.35
CA ALA A 132 14.68 -2.03 14.76
C ALA A 132 15.01 -3.52 14.97
N VAL A 133 16.28 -3.83 15.21
CA VAL A 133 16.68 -5.15 15.66
C VAL A 133 16.25 -5.16 17.11
N ASN A 134 15.18 -5.87 17.44
CA ASN A 134 14.82 -6.09 18.84
C ASN A 134 15.99 -6.81 19.50
N SER A 135 16.72 -6.09 20.36
CA SER A 135 17.62 -6.65 21.37
C SER A 135 16.81 -7.06 22.58
#